data_AF-A0A221SSZ7-F1
#
_entry.id   AF-A0A221SSZ7-F1
#
_cell.length_a   1.000
_cell.length_b   1.000
_cell.length_c   1.000
_cell.angle_alpha   90.00
_cell.angle_beta   90.00
_cell.angle_gamma   90.00
#
_symmetry.space_group_name_H-M   'P 1'
#
loop_
_entity.id
_entity.type
_entity.pdbx_description
1 polymer ?
#
loop_
_entity_poly.entity_id
_entity_poly.type
_entity_poly.pdbx_seq_one_letter_code
_entity_poly.pdbx_strand_id
1 'polypeptide(L)'
;MSQHNSITHNRGSSRPWLWLTLLLGLLLFGWVTALTTGNNPYYSDRDANGTSKFHFLKECRELAHDAEKLTVGAMGQELPLKTLIEQGQPLGKNDTFHAALEAPSADIVRGISSVQGGGWLMTTPATISVTRGGTNQVLGQLPYQCSYDKKAGKTTAQIQLPSQ
;
A
#
# COMPACT_ATOMS: atom_id res chain seq x y z
N MET A 1 -75.87 -31.62 24.38
CA MET A 1 -74.39 -31.73 24.46
C MET A 1 -73.86 -31.87 23.05
N SER A 2 -72.99 -30.95 22.63
CA SER A 2 -71.87 -31.15 21.70
C SER A 2 -71.21 -29.80 21.44
N GLN A 3 -70.17 -29.48 22.21
CA GLN A 3 -69.22 -28.42 21.88
C GLN A 3 -68.25 -28.98 20.83
N HIS A 4 -68.07 -28.26 19.72
CA HIS A 4 -66.97 -28.51 18.80
C HIS A 4 -65.91 -27.43 19.02
N ASN A 5 -64.80 -27.83 19.64
CA ASN A 5 -63.61 -27.02 19.76
C ASN A 5 -62.95 -26.90 18.38
N SER A 6 -63.15 -25.78 17.70
CA SER A 6 -62.37 -25.42 16.53
C SER A 6 -61.00 -24.89 16.98
N ILE A 7 -59.97 -25.72 16.87
CA ILE A 7 -58.57 -25.28 16.98
C ILE A 7 -58.23 -24.51 15.70
N THR A 8 -58.11 -23.19 15.80
CA THR A 8 -57.65 -22.33 14.72
C THR A 8 -56.16 -22.59 14.45
N HIS A 9 -55.87 -23.36 13.40
CA HIS A 9 -54.52 -23.46 12.87
C HIS A 9 -54.15 -22.18 12.12
N ASN A 10 -53.29 -21.35 12.71
CA ASN A 10 -52.58 -20.27 12.02
C ASN A 10 -51.61 -20.88 11.00
N ARG A 11 -52.09 -21.19 9.80
CA ARG A 11 -51.27 -21.56 8.62
C ARG A 11 -51.53 -20.53 7.52
N GLY A 12 -50.63 -19.57 7.35
CA GLY A 12 -50.62 -18.76 6.14
C GLY A 12 -49.91 -17.41 6.19
N SER A 13 -49.71 -16.82 7.38
CA SER A 13 -49.25 -15.41 7.46
C SER A 13 -47.73 -15.21 7.47
N SER A 14 -46.90 -16.26 7.51
CA SER A 14 -45.45 -16.12 7.68
C SER A 14 -44.64 -16.02 6.37
N ARG A 15 -45.24 -16.37 5.23
CA ARG A 15 -44.55 -16.39 3.93
C ARG A 15 -44.14 -15.01 3.39
N PRO A 16 -45.00 -13.97 3.39
CA PRO A 16 -44.58 -12.65 2.86
C PRO A 16 -43.54 -11.99 3.76
N TRP A 17 -43.61 -12.24 5.08
CA TRP A 17 -42.64 -11.70 6.04
C TRP A 17 -41.25 -12.32 5.84
N LEU A 18 -41.18 -13.63 5.57
CA LEU A 18 -39.95 -14.31 5.18
C LEU A 18 -39.32 -13.69 3.93
N TRP A 19 -40.10 -13.48 2.87
CA TRP A 19 -39.61 -12.86 1.64
C TRP A 19 -39.13 -11.43 1.86
N LEU A 20 -39.87 -10.64 2.66
CA LEU A 20 -39.48 -9.28 3.02
C LEU A 20 -38.13 -9.29 3.76
N THR A 21 -37.95 -10.16 4.75
CA THR A 21 -36.67 -10.27 5.48
C THR A 21 -35.53 -10.70 4.59
N LEU A 22 -35.79 -11.57 3.60
CA LEU A 22 -34.77 -12.06 2.67
C LEU A 22 -34.35 -10.96 1.68
N LEU A 23 -35.33 -10.20 1.16
CA LEU A 23 -35.07 -9.01 0.35
C LEU A 23 -34.30 -7.96 1.15
N LEU A 24 -34.74 -7.65 2.37
CA LEU A 24 -34.07 -6.68 3.22
C LEU A 24 -32.62 -7.13 3.53
N GLY A 25 -32.43 -8.42 3.82
CA GLY A 25 -31.10 -9.01 4.05
C GLY A 25 -30.19 -8.89 2.83
N LEU A 26 -30.68 -9.21 1.63
CA LEU A 26 -29.91 -9.04 0.38
C LEU A 26 -29.56 -7.59 0.11
N LEU A 27 -30.50 -6.66 0.33
CA LEU A 27 -30.32 -5.24 0.11
C LEU A 27 -29.27 -4.67 1.08
N LEU A 28 -29.34 -5.08 2.35
CA LEU A 28 -28.40 -4.68 3.39
C LEU A 28 -27.01 -5.29 3.15
N PHE A 29 -26.93 -6.54 2.71
CA PHE A 29 -25.66 -7.18 2.33
C PHE A 29 -25.01 -6.49 1.12
N GLY A 30 -25.80 -6.17 0.09
CA GLY A 30 -25.33 -5.42 -1.08
C GLY A 30 -24.81 -4.03 -0.70
N TRP A 31 -25.54 -3.33 0.17
CA TRP A 31 -25.14 -2.01 0.67
C TRP A 31 -23.82 -2.05 1.46
N VAL A 32 -23.68 -2.99 2.40
CA VAL A 32 -22.44 -3.15 3.19
C VAL A 32 -21.26 -3.52 2.27
N THR A 33 -21.49 -4.36 1.28
CA THR A 33 -20.44 -4.76 0.33
C THR A 33 -19.98 -3.57 -0.52
N ALA A 34 -20.91 -2.72 -0.99
CA ALA A 34 -20.57 -1.51 -1.75
C ALA A 34 -19.77 -0.50 -0.92
N LEU A 35 -20.16 -0.26 0.33
CA LEU A 35 -19.43 0.66 1.22
C LEU A 35 -18.03 0.13 1.59
N THR A 36 -17.90 -1.18 1.82
CA THR A 36 -16.62 -1.77 2.22
C THR A 36 -15.63 -1.87 1.07
N THR A 37 -16.10 -2.12 -0.16
CA THR A 37 -15.24 -2.18 -1.36
C THR A 37 -14.71 -0.82 -1.79
N GLY A 38 -15.54 0.23 -1.74
CA GLY A 38 -15.10 1.59 -2.07
C GLY A 38 -14.03 2.13 -1.13
N ASN A 39 -14.01 1.66 0.12
CA ASN A 39 -13.03 2.06 1.13
C ASN A 39 -11.84 1.09 1.24
N ASN A 40 -11.70 0.14 0.31
CA ASN A 40 -10.58 -0.80 0.31
C ASN A 40 -9.29 -0.08 -0.16
N PRO A 41 -8.29 0.13 0.71
CA PRO A 41 -7.09 0.87 0.36
C PRO A 41 -6.23 0.14 -0.69
N TYR A 42 -6.44 -1.16 -0.87
CA TYR A 42 -5.78 -1.99 -1.88
C TYR A 42 -6.52 -2.07 -3.21
N TYR A 43 -7.70 -1.45 -3.33
CA TYR A 43 -8.37 -1.37 -4.62
C TYR A 43 -7.42 -0.73 -5.64
N SER A 44 -7.25 -1.41 -6.77
CA SER A 44 -6.34 -0.97 -7.82
C SER A 44 -6.86 -1.35 -9.18
N ASP A 45 -7.05 -0.36 -10.02
CA ASP A 45 -7.38 -0.55 -11.43
C ASP A 45 -6.09 -0.88 -12.19
N ARG A 46 -5.93 -2.17 -12.53
CA ARG A 46 -4.77 -2.68 -13.28
C ARG A 46 -4.81 -2.25 -14.74
N ASP A 47 -5.99 -2.10 -15.32
CA ASP A 47 -6.13 -1.73 -16.73
C ASP A 47 -5.73 -0.26 -16.91
N ALA A 48 -6.12 0.60 -15.97
CA ALA A 48 -5.68 2.00 -15.94
C ALA A 48 -4.16 2.13 -15.70
N ASN A 49 -3.62 1.42 -14.70
CA ASN A 49 -2.27 1.69 -14.18
C ASN A 49 -1.19 0.68 -14.57
N GLY A 50 -1.51 -0.38 -15.30
CA GLY A 50 -0.60 -1.42 -15.76
C GLY A 50 -0.30 -2.52 -14.72
N THR A 51 -0.18 -2.16 -13.44
CA THR A 51 0.04 -3.11 -12.34
C THR A 51 -0.92 -2.89 -11.18
N SER A 52 -1.05 -3.86 -10.28
CA SER A 52 -1.88 -3.71 -9.07
C SER A 52 -1.13 -2.90 -8.01
N LYS A 53 -1.89 -2.18 -7.17
CA LYS A 53 -1.30 -1.38 -6.07
C LYS A 53 -0.49 -2.27 -5.11
N PHE A 54 -0.96 -3.50 -4.86
CA PHE A 54 -0.23 -4.48 -4.06
C PHE A 54 1.09 -4.92 -4.69
N HIS A 55 1.10 -5.23 -5.99
CA HIS A 55 2.32 -5.64 -6.68
C HIS A 55 3.33 -4.51 -6.72
N PHE A 56 2.89 -3.29 -7.03
CA PHE A 56 3.72 -2.10 -6.98
C PHE A 56 4.33 -1.88 -5.59
N LEU A 57 3.51 -1.95 -4.52
CA LEU A 57 3.99 -1.80 -3.14
C LEU A 57 5.04 -2.86 -2.77
N LYS A 58 4.84 -4.11 -3.24
CA LYS A 58 5.80 -5.20 -3.01
C LYS A 58 7.15 -4.88 -3.64
N GLU A 59 7.16 -4.47 -4.91
CA GLU A 59 8.38 -4.10 -5.62
C GLU A 59 9.08 -2.92 -4.94
N CYS A 60 8.34 -1.88 -4.52
CA CYS A 60 8.93 -0.76 -3.80
C CYS A 60 9.55 -1.19 -2.47
N ARG A 61 8.93 -2.10 -1.71
CA ARG A 61 9.53 -2.62 -0.47
C ARG A 61 10.80 -3.42 -0.73
N GLU A 62 10.82 -4.25 -1.77
CA GLU A 62 12.00 -5.01 -2.16
C GLU A 62 13.14 -4.07 -2.56
N LEU A 63 12.85 -3.04 -3.36
CA LEU A 63 13.83 -2.01 -3.75
C LEU A 63 14.32 -1.17 -2.57
N ALA A 64 13.46 -0.85 -1.60
CA ALA A 64 13.87 -0.14 -0.39
C ALA A 64 14.80 -0.99 0.49
N HIS A 65 14.60 -2.31 0.53
CA HIS A 65 15.44 -3.22 1.32
C HIS A 65 16.83 -3.38 0.71
N ASP A 66 16.93 -3.38 -0.62
CA ASP A 66 18.18 -3.39 -1.38
C ASP A 66 18.78 -1.97 -1.44
N ALA A 67 19.19 -1.43 -0.29
CA ALA A 67 19.69 -0.05 -0.20
C ALA A 67 20.87 0.23 -1.15
N GLU A 68 21.68 -0.79 -1.46
CA GLU A 68 22.78 -0.74 -2.45
C GLU A 68 22.35 -0.35 -3.87
N LYS A 69 21.11 -0.63 -4.23
CA LYS A 69 20.54 -0.32 -5.55
C LYS A 69 19.77 0.99 -5.57
N LEU A 70 19.63 1.66 -4.42
CA LEU A 70 18.95 2.95 -4.35
C LEU A 70 19.81 4.02 -5.00
N THR A 71 19.20 4.75 -5.93
CA THR A 71 19.75 5.98 -6.46
C THR A 71 19.22 7.17 -5.66
N VAL A 72 19.97 8.25 -5.72
CA VAL A 72 19.60 9.54 -5.16
C VAL A 72 19.42 10.50 -6.32
N GLY A 73 18.23 11.08 -6.39
CA GLY A 73 17.94 12.16 -7.33
C GLY A 73 18.51 13.46 -6.77
N ALA A 74 19.66 13.90 -7.28
CA ALA A 74 20.29 15.16 -6.91
C ALA A 74 20.56 15.99 -8.17
N MET A 75 20.00 17.20 -8.26
CA MET A 75 20.24 18.15 -9.36
C MET A 75 20.06 17.57 -10.78
N GLY A 76 19.10 16.67 -10.97
CA GLY A 76 18.82 16.04 -12.27
C GLY A 76 19.79 14.92 -12.66
N GLN A 77 20.67 14.50 -11.75
CA GLN A 77 21.54 13.32 -11.91
C GLN A 77 21.15 12.24 -10.92
N GLU A 78 21.16 10.99 -11.37
CA GLU A 78 21.00 9.82 -10.50
C GLU A 78 22.37 9.36 -10.02
N LEU A 79 22.65 9.52 -8.72
CA LEU A 79 23.87 8.99 -8.11
C LEU A 79 23.53 7.81 -7.19
N PRO A 80 24.33 6.74 -7.14
CA PRO A 80 24.10 5.68 -6.17
C PRO A 80 24.14 6.22 -4.73
N LEU A 81 23.19 5.85 -3.87
CA LEU A 81 23.14 6.32 -2.48
C LEU A 81 24.45 6.01 -1.73
N LYS A 82 25.07 4.87 -2.05
CA LYS A 82 26.37 4.47 -1.50
C LYS A 82 27.45 5.53 -1.71
N THR A 83 27.54 6.14 -2.90
CA THR A 83 28.60 7.12 -3.18
C THR A 83 28.41 8.39 -2.36
N LEU A 84 27.16 8.81 -2.14
CA LEU A 84 26.84 9.96 -1.29
C LEU A 84 27.13 9.70 0.18
N ILE A 85 26.80 8.49 0.67
CA ILE A 85 27.14 8.10 2.04
C ILE A 85 28.67 8.08 2.21
N GLU A 86 29.41 7.48 1.28
CA GLU A 86 30.89 7.42 1.33
C GLU A 86 31.54 8.81 1.28
N GLN A 87 30.94 9.77 0.58
CA GLN A 87 31.39 11.17 0.57
C GLN A 87 31.19 11.88 1.93
N GLY A 88 30.09 11.61 2.62
CA GLY A 88 29.80 12.20 3.94
C GLY A 88 30.50 11.47 5.10
N GLN A 89 30.63 10.14 4.99
CA GLN A 89 31.24 9.29 5.98
C GLN A 89 31.83 8.04 5.31
N PRO A 90 33.15 7.81 5.37
CA PRO A 90 33.76 6.64 4.74
C PRO A 90 33.21 5.36 5.36
N LEU A 91 32.70 4.47 4.49
CA LEU A 91 32.21 3.14 4.87
C LEU A 91 33.38 2.16 4.94
N GLY A 92 33.46 1.40 6.03
CA GLY A 92 34.39 0.27 6.14
C GLY A 92 33.99 -0.88 5.23
N LYS A 93 34.94 -1.76 4.90
CA LYS A 93 34.72 -2.93 4.02
C LYS A 93 33.63 -3.91 4.54
N ASN A 94 33.30 -3.82 5.82
CA ASN A 94 32.29 -4.65 6.50
C ASN A 94 31.07 -3.84 6.97
N ASP A 95 30.97 -2.56 6.61
CA ASP A 95 29.83 -1.73 6.98
C ASP A 95 28.69 -1.99 5.98
N THR A 96 27.49 -2.27 6.48
CA THR A 96 26.28 -2.40 5.65
C THR A 96 25.37 -1.22 5.92
N PHE A 97 24.70 -0.73 4.88
CA PHE A 97 23.71 0.33 5.03
C PHE A 97 22.32 -0.18 4.73
N HIS A 98 21.34 0.38 5.42
CA HIS A 98 19.97 -0.04 5.38
C HIS A 98 19.07 1.18 5.20
N ALA A 99 18.07 1.04 4.34
CA ALA A 99 16.97 1.97 4.25
C ALA A 99 15.69 1.25 4.74
N ALA A 100 15.07 1.81 5.76
CA ALA A 100 13.82 1.28 6.32
C ALA A 100 12.70 2.29 6.09
N LEU A 101 11.58 1.85 5.51
CA LEU A 101 10.41 2.71 5.33
C LEU A 101 9.78 2.97 6.70
N GLU A 102 9.71 4.23 7.10
CA GLU A 102 9.26 4.64 8.44
C GLU A 102 7.81 5.12 8.35
N ALA A 103 6.89 4.18 8.07
CA ALA A 103 5.47 4.47 8.08
C ALA A 103 4.63 3.22 8.37
N PRO A 104 3.50 3.35 9.10
CA PRO A 104 2.54 2.27 9.23
C PRO A 104 2.06 1.78 7.87
N SER A 105 1.84 0.48 7.72
CA SER A 105 1.46 -0.10 6.42
C SER A 105 0.22 0.56 5.81
N ALA A 106 -0.74 1.00 6.63
CA ALA A 106 -1.93 1.69 6.16
C ALA A 106 -1.63 3.06 5.52
N ASP A 107 -0.68 3.81 6.09
CA ASP A 107 -0.31 5.14 5.59
C ASP A 107 0.52 5.05 4.32
N ILE A 108 1.39 4.05 4.22
CA ILE A 108 2.13 3.75 2.98
C ILE A 108 1.14 3.50 1.82
N VAL A 109 0.13 2.65 2.04
CA VAL A 109 -0.86 2.30 1.00
C VAL A 109 -1.70 3.51 0.58
N ARG A 110 -2.02 4.41 1.53
CA ARG A 110 -2.72 5.67 1.28
C ARG A 110 -1.86 6.68 0.53
N GLY A 111 -0.54 6.69 0.77
CA GLY A 111 0.43 7.51 0.06
C GLY A 111 0.69 7.07 -1.38
N ILE A 112 0.05 6.00 -1.86
CA ILE A 112 0.14 5.57 -3.25
C ILE A 112 -0.96 6.25 -4.08
N SER A 113 -0.52 7.05 -5.05
CA SER A 113 -1.36 7.76 -6.02
C SER A 113 -1.12 7.26 -7.45
N SER A 114 -2.14 7.31 -8.31
CA SER A 114 -1.99 7.06 -9.74
C SER A 114 -1.33 8.25 -10.44
N VAL A 115 -0.52 8.00 -11.46
CA VAL A 115 0.16 9.04 -12.25
C VAL A 115 -0.59 9.31 -13.56
N GLN A 116 -0.63 10.57 -13.99
CA GLN A 116 -1.21 10.95 -15.28
C GLN A 116 -0.43 10.27 -16.43
N GLY A 117 -1.14 9.51 -17.27
CA GLY A 117 -0.51 8.66 -18.30
C GLY A 117 -0.38 7.19 -17.89
N GLY A 118 -0.82 6.83 -16.67
CA GLY A 118 -0.87 5.47 -16.17
C GLY A 118 0.39 5.11 -15.37
N GLY A 119 0.18 4.47 -14.22
CA GLY A 119 1.25 4.06 -13.33
C GLY A 119 0.94 4.39 -11.89
N TRP A 120 1.90 4.12 -11.00
CA TRP A 120 1.77 4.38 -9.57
C TRP A 120 2.94 5.22 -9.08
N LEU A 121 2.67 6.06 -8.09
CA LEU A 121 3.67 6.84 -7.38
C LEU A 121 3.43 6.68 -5.88
N MET A 122 4.51 6.42 -5.15
CA MET A 122 4.52 6.36 -3.69
C MET A 122 5.62 7.26 -3.17
N THR A 123 5.29 8.08 -2.17
CA THR A 123 6.28 8.89 -1.45
C THR A 123 6.11 8.64 0.03
N THR A 124 7.18 8.23 0.72
CA THR A 124 7.18 7.95 2.15
C THR A 124 8.55 8.28 2.72
N PRO A 125 8.68 8.74 3.98
CA PRO A 125 9.98 8.85 4.61
C PRO A 125 10.64 7.47 4.77
N ALA A 126 11.96 7.43 4.59
CA ALA A 126 12.79 6.27 4.88
C ALA A 126 13.93 6.67 5.84
N THR A 127 14.11 5.90 6.90
CA THR A 127 15.27 6.00 7.80
C THR A 127 16.48 5.37 7.11
N ILE A 128 17.57 6.11 7.03
CA ILE A 128 18.85 5.60 6.56
C ILE A 128 19.73 5.29 7.77
N SER A 129 20.24 4.07 7.85
CA SER A 129 21.14 3.64 8.93
C SER A 129 22.32 2.83 8.41
N VAL A 130 23.40 2.80 9.18
CA VAL A 130 24.63 2.06 8.88
C VAL A 130 24.94 1.14 10.04
N THR A 131 25.16 -0.14 9.75
CA THR A 131 25.61 -1.13 10.72
C THR A 131 27.13 -1.23 10.64
N ARG A 132 27.83 -0.79 11.71
CA ARG A 132 29.28 -0.85 11.85
C ARG A 132 29.66 -1.72 13.04
N GLY A 133 30.40 -2.80 12.79
CA GLY A 133 30.86 -3.70 13.85
C GLY A 133 29.72 -4.25 14.73
N GLY A 134 28.53 -4.46 14.16
CA GLY A 134 27.34 -4.91 14.87
C GLY A 134 26.52 -3.80 15.56
N THR A 135 26.96 -2.55 15.50
CA THR A 135 26.21 -1.40 16.03
C THR A 135 25.47 -0.68 14.91
N ASN A 136 24.16 -0.49 15.05
CA ASN A 136 23.35 0.24 14.07
C ASN A 136 23.33 1.75 14.41
N GLN A 137 23.84 2.58 13.50
CA GLN A 137 23.86 4.03 13.61
C GLN A 137 22.90 4.65 12.60
N VAL A 138 21.91 5.40 13.07
CA VAL A 138 20.99 6.14 12.21
C VAL A 138 21.68 7.40 11.68
N LEU A 139 21.64 7.59 10.36
CA LEU A 139 22.19 8.77 9.67
C LEU A 139 21.14 9.87 9.51
N GLY A 140 19.87 9.51 9.35
CA GLY A 140 18.77 10.46 9.21
C GLY A 140 17.56 9.87 8.51
N GLN A 141 16.56 10.71 8.24
CA GLN A 141 15.38 10.38 7.46
C GLN A 141 15.41 11.15 6.14
N LEU A 142 15.20 10.45 5.03
CA LEU A 142 15.12 11.06 3.69
C LEU A 142 13.83 10.63 2.99
N PRO A 143 13.21 11.49 2.16
CA PRO A 143 12.07 11.09 1.35
C PRO A 143 12.44 9.98 0.38
N TYR A 144 11.72 8.86 0.45
CA TYR A 144 11.79 7.77 -0.51
C TYR A 144 10.65 7.89 -1.49
N GLN A 145 10.97 7.94 -2.78
CA GLN A 145 10.02 7.99 -3.87
C GLN A 145 10.15 6.71 -4.71
N CYS A 146 9.05 6.02 -4.91
CA CYS A 146 8.97 4.87 -5.79
C CYS A 146 7.90 5.13 -6.86
N SER A 147 8.21 4.86 -8.11
CA SER A 147 7.29 5.07 -9.24
C SER A 147 7.29 3.88 -10.18
N TYR A 148 6.10 3.49 -10.64
CA TYR A 148 5.92 2.55 -11.73
C TYR A 148 5.42 3.28 -12.96
N ASP A 149 6.17 3.19 -14.06
CA ASP A 149 5.77 3.72 -15.35
C ASP A 149 5.12 2.60 -16.19
N LYS A 150 3.86 2.80 -16.59
CA LYS A 150 3.10 1.83 -17.40
C LYS A 150 3.68 1.64 -18.81
N LYS A 151 4.22 2.69 -19.43
CA LYS A 151 4.80 2.64 -20.78
C LYS A 151 6.13 1.89 -20.78
N ALA A 152 6.97 2.17 -19.78
CA ALA A 152 8.25 1.48 -19.62
C ALA A 152 8.10 0.08 -18.99
N GLY A 153 6.96 -0.19 -18.32
CA GLY A 153 6.70 -1.45 -17.63
C GLY A 153 7.65 -1.69 -16.46
N LYS A 154 8.16 -0.63 -15.83
CA LYS A 154 9.26 -0.70 -14.85
C LYS A 154 8.96 0.11 -13.61
N THR A 155 9.29 -0.46 -12.44
CA THR A 155 9.34 0.24 -11.15
C THR A 155 10.74 0.79 -10.90
N THR A 156 10.81 2.06 -10.53
CA THR A 156 12.03 2.77 -10.12
C THR A 156 11.86 3.29 -8.71
N ALA A 157 12.96 3.33 -7.96
CA ALA A 157 12.98 3.79 -6.58
C ALA A 157 14.18 4.70 -6.39
N GLN A 158 13.95 5.85 -5.76
CA GLN A 158 14.98 6.83 -5.50
C GLN A 158 14.77 7.49 -4.15
N ILE A 159 15.88 7.83 -3.50
CA ILE A 159 15.87 8.73 -2.36
C ILE A 159 15.99 10.16 -2.90
N GLN A 160 15.12 11.06 -2.45
CA GLN A 160 15.23 12.47 -2.78
C GLN A 160 16.05 13.16 -1.70
N LEU A 161 16.98 14.02 -2.11
CA LEU A 161 17.59 14.94 -1.15
C LEU A 161 16.62 16.10 -0.91
N PRO A 162 16.46 16.56 0.35
CA PRO A 162 15.74 17.79 0.61
C PRO A 162 16.41 18.92 -0.19
N SER A 163 15.64 19.59 -1.03
CA SER A 163 16.10 20.81 -1.70
C SER A 163 16.39 21.86 -0.64
N GLN A 164 17.66 22.29 -0.56
CA GLN A 164 18.03 23.49 0.18
C GLN A 164 17.66 24.74 -0.62
#